data_AF-A0AAD9T907-F1
#
_entry.id   AF-A0AAD9T907-F1
#
_cell.length_a   1.000
_cell.length_b   1.000
_cell.length_c   1.000
_cell.angle_alpha   90.00
_cell.angle_beta   90.00
_cell.angle_gamma   90.00
#
_symmetry.space_group_name_H-M   'P 1'
#
loop_
_entity.id
_entity.type
_entity.pdbx_description
1 polymer ?
#
loop_
_entity_poly.entity_id
_entity_poly.type
_entity_poly.pdbx_seq_one_letter_code
_entity_poly.pdbx_strand_id
1 'polypeptide(L)'
;MAPPDHRRPFKRPTISDQQRRRELSLLRQAQHRLDAQHRARCLASTVLSLEAPGPGPGPGPEPEPEPEPEPEPVPELELELAAESEHHVEGGGGGGGDSRSPSKEFDVRQASKLRGAEARKWFARQLMLPRVDDRRPGSSSSSTGYVSARPAGKRCFVVSADGITVSRLRNGSVLHRFPSALPGGSRTRDVSGSAQSYSILDCIFHELDQTYYVIDMLCWRGYSLYDCTAEFRFFWLNSKLVESGACDPPSQNHRYRFSAVPVYNCDENGLHAAYTGA
;
A
#
# COMPACT_ATOMS: atom_id res chain seq x y z
N MET A 1 17.05 3.79 8.13
CA MET A 1 17.88 3.02 7.18
C MET A 1 19.21 2.76 7.88
N ALA A 2 19.94 1.70 7.53
CA ALA A 2 21.36 1.67 7.87
C ALA A 2 22.07 2.83 7.13
N PRO A 3 23.07 3.50 7.73
CA PRO A 3 23.83 4.54 7.03
C PRO A 3 24.56 3.97 5.80
N PRO A 4 24.97 4.82 4.85
CA PRO A 4 25.80 4.39 3.72
C PRO A 4 27.18 3.94 4.22
N ASP A 5 27.37 2.63 4.40
CA ASP A 5 28.56 2.00 5.00
C ASP A 5 29.83 2.13 4.12
N HIS A 6 30.46 3.30 4.15
CA HIS A 6 31.77 3.55 3.53
C HIS A 6 32.96 2.99 4.35
N ARG A 7 32.69 2.21 5.42
CA ARG A 7 33.69 1.61 6.33
C ARG A 7 33.35 0.15 6.71
N ARG A 8 33.19 -0.74 5.73
CA ARG A 8 33.17 -2.21 5.96
C ARG A 8 34.47 -2.84 5.46
N PRO A 9 35.12 -3.75 6.23
CA PRO A 9 36.35 -4.42 5.81
C PRO A 9 36.13 -5.45 4.70
N PHE A 10 34.90 -5.95 4.52
CA PHE A 10 34.54 -6.89 3.46
C PHE A 10 33.79 -6.19 2.32
N LYS A 11 34.32 -6.31 1.10
CA LYS A 11 33.73 -5.76 -0.13
C LYS A 11 32.39 -6.43 -0.43
N ARG A 12 31.35 -5.64 -0.74
CA ARG A 12 30.12 -6.16 -1.38
C ARG A 12 30.36 -6.37 -2.88
N PRO A 13 29.59 -7.24 -3.56
CA PRO A 13 29.62 -7.35 -5.02
C PRO A 13 29.38 -6.00 -5.69
N THR A 14 30.32 -5.58 -6.53
CA THR A 14 30.41 -4.22 -7.07
C THR A 14 29.47 -3.98 -8.25
N ILE A 15 28.69 -2.89 -8.21
CA ILE A 15 28.04 -2.14 -9.31
C ILE A 15 27.22 -2.96 -10.34
N SER A 16 27.83 -3.87 -11.08
CA SER A 16 27.18 -4.84 -12.00
C SER A 16 25.98 -5.53 -11.34
N ASP A 17 26.12 -5.94 -10.08
CA ASP A 17 25.05 -6.57 -9.31
C ASP A 17 23.89 -5.62 -8.96
N GLN A 18 24.07 -4.29 -8.98
CA GLN A 18 22.96 -3.33 -8.90
C GLN A 18 22.23 -3.19 -10.26
N GLN A 19 22.99 -3.10 -11.35
CA GLN A 19 22.43 -2.95 -12.69
C GLN A 19 21.62 -4.19 -13.11
N ARG A 20 22.17 -5.39 -12.95
CA ARG A 20 21.47 -6.64 -13.25
C ARG A 20 20.17 -6.79 -12.45
N ARG A 21 20.13 -6.31 -11.20
CA ARG A 21 18.90 -6.25 -10.37
C ARG A 21 17.89 -5.24 -10.91
N ARG A 22 18.33 -4.11 -11.47
CA ARG A 22 17.45 -3.10 -12.12
C ARG A 22 16.82 -3.68 -13.39
N GLU A 23 17.62 -4.30 -14.26
CA GLU A 23 17.18 -4.98 -15.48
C GLU A 23 16.15 -6.10 -15.18
N LEU A 24 16.45 -6.98 -14.22
CA LEU A 24 15.51 -8.02 -13.76
C LEU A 24 14.23 -7.47 -13.11
N SER A 25 14.26 -6.25 -12.57
CA SER A 25 13.07 -5.59 -12.03
C SER A 25 12.19 -5.01 -13.14
N LEU A 26 12.80 -4.39 -14.15
CA LEU A 26 12.12 -3.86 -15.33
C LEU A 26 11.45 -4.99 -16.14
N LEU A 27 12.12 -6.13 -16.30
CA LEU A 27 11.55 -7.32 -16.94
C LEU A 27 10.29 -7.82 -16.21
N ARG A 28 10.31 -7.89 -14.87
CA ARG A 28 9.11 -8.27 -14.09
C ARG A 28 7.99 -7.24 -14.21
N GLN A 29 8.30 -5.94 -14.20
CA GLN A 29 7.31 -4.89 -14.42
C GLN A 29 6.66 -5.02 -15.81
N ALA A 30 7.43 -5.30 -16.86
CA ALA A 30 6.92 -5.53 -18.20
C ALA A 30 6.02 -6.78 -18.33
N GLN A 31 6.16 -7.77 -17.43
CA GLN A 31 5.37 -9.00 -17.40
C GLN A 31 4.06 -8.86 -16.58
N HIS A 32 4.05 -8.09 -15.48
CA HIS A 32 2.91 -8.02 -14.55
C HIS A 32 1.77 -7.05 -14.95
N ARG A 33 1.77 -6.51 -16.17
CA ARG A 33 0.90 -5.38 -16.59
C ARG A 33 -0.61 -5.59 -16.48
N LEU A 34 -1.10 -6.84 -16.40
CA LEU A 34 -2.54 -7.12 -16.18
C LEU A 34 -2.96 -7.04 -14.71
N ASP A 35 -2.02 -7.18 -13.76
CA ASP A 35 -2.31 -7.17 -12.32
C ASP A 35 -2.37 -5.75 -11.73
N ALA A 36 -1.68 -4.79 -12.34
CA ALA A 36 -1.61 -3.40 -11.89
C ALA A 36 -2.96 -2.75 -11.56
N GLN A 37 -3.95 -2.82 -12.47
CA GLN A 37 -5.29 -2.27 -12.25
C GLN A 37 -6.07 -3.05 -11.17
N HIS A 38 -5.83 -4.35 -11.01
CA HIS A 38 -6.44 -5.17 -9.96
C HIS A 38 -5.87 -4.81 -8.59
N ARG A 39 -4.54 -4.76 -8.48
CA ARG A 39 -3.81 -4.30 -7.30
C ARG A 39 -4.24 -2.90 -6.86
N ALA A 40 -4.38 -1.95 -7.79
CA ALA A 40 -4.86 -0.60 -7.48
C ALA A 40 -6.27 -0.60 -6.86
N ARG A 41 -7.23 -1.33 -7.44
CA ARG A 41 -8.59 -1.49 -6.90
C ARG A 41 -8.60 -2.16 -5.53
N CYS A 42 -7.83 -3.24 -5.36
CA CYS A 42 -7.77 -3.96 -4.10
C CYS A 42 -7.07 -3.18 -2.99
N LEU A 43 -6.13 -2.27 -3.31
CA LEU A 43 -5.57 -1.31 -2.35
C LEU A 43 -6.64 -0.35 -1.82
N ALA A 44 -7.43 0.27 -2.70
CA ALA A 44 -8.52 1.15 -2.30
C ALA A 44 -9.62 0.39 -1.52
N SER A 45 -10.09 -0.74 -2.04
CA SER A 45 -11.09 -1.60 -1.39
C SER A 45 -10.65 -2.12 -0.01
N THR A 46 -9.35 -2.42 0.17
CA THR A 46 -8.80 -2.83 1.47
C THR A 46 -8.74 -1.68 2.47
N VAL A 47 -8.50 -0.44 2.02
CA VAL A 47 -8.67 0.73 2.89
C VAL A 47 -10.13 0.85 3.30
N LEU A 48 -11.08 0.89 2.36
CA LEU A 48 -12.52 0.98 2.69
C LEU A 48 -12.99 -0.12 3.65
N SER A 49 -12.53 -1.36 3.44
CA SER A 49 -12.85 -2.52 4.29
C SER A 49 -12.26 -2.47 5.70
N LEU A 50 -11.38 -1.51 5.99
CA LEU A 50 -10.79 -1.22 7.30
C LEU A 50 -11.27 0.10 7.92
N GLU A 51 -11.93 0.96 7.13
CA GLU A 51 -12.54 2.21 7.58
C GLU A 51 -14.06 2.11 7.73
N ALA A 52 -14.69 1.08 7.14
CA ALA A 52 -16.05 0.68 7.46
C ALA A 52 -16.19 0.46 8.97
N PRO A 53 -17.25 0.99 9.62
CA PRO A 53 -17.56 0.62 10.99
C PRO A 53 -17.63 -0.89 11.10
N GLY A 54 -16.96 -1.47 12.10
CA GLY A 54 -17.27 -2.83 12.50
C GLY A 54 -18.76 -2.89 12.88
N PRO A 55 -19.43 -4.05 12.75
CA PRO A 55 -20.65 -4.23 13.51
C PRO A 55 -20.32 -3.91 14.96
N GLY A 56 -21.07 -2.98 15.56
CA GLY A 56 -20.93 -2.73 16.99
C GLY A 56 -21.23 -4.01 17.76
N PRO A 57 -20.95 -4.06 19.08
CA PRO A 57 -21.71 -4.97 19.91
C PRO A 57 -23.18 -4.66 19.66
N GLY A 58 -23.89 -5.59 19.03
CA GLY A 58 -25.35 -5.53 18.98
C GLY A 58 -25.88 -5.59 20.42
N PRO A 59 -27.19 -5.35 20.64
CA PRO A 59 -27.82 -5.83 21.85
C PRO A 59 -27.39 -7.28 22.06
N GLY A 60 -26.80 -7.59 23.21
CA GLY A 60 -26.56 -8.98 23.57
C GLY A 60 -27.92 -9.70 23.56
N PRO A 61 -27.98 -10.98 23.19
CA PRO A 61 -29.24 -11.71 23.25
C PRO A 61 -29.80 -11.55 24.67
N GLU A 62 -31.06 -11.09 24.77
CA GLU A 62 -31.76 -11.09 26.04
C GLU A 62 -31.78 -12.54 26.56
N PRO A 63 -31.50 -12.77 27.85
CA PRO A 63 -31.53 -14.12 28.39
C PRO A 63 -32.97 -14.66 28.28
N GLU A 64 -33.16 -15.67 27.44
CA GLU A 64 -34.44 -16.37 27.34
C GLU A 64 -34.79 -16.96 28.72
N PRO A 65 -36.03 -16.84 29.18
CA PRO A 65 -36.43 -17.37 30.49
C PRO A 65 -36.37 -18.90 30.48
N GLU A 66 -35.82 -19.48 31.54
CA GLU A 66 -35.75 -20.93 31.71
C GLU A 66 -37.17 -21.54 31.73
N PRO A 67 -37.47 -22.56 30.88
CA PRO A 67 -38.75 -23.25 30.92
C PRO A 67 -38.82 -24.22 32.12
N GLU A 68 -39.98 -24.25 32.78
CA GLU A 68 -40.23 -25.17 33.91
C GLU A 68 -40.33 -26.65 33.46
N PRO A 69 -39.94 -27.62 34.32
CA PRO A 69 -39.86 -29.02 33.94
C PRO A 69 -41.16 -29.81 34.19
N GLU A 70 -41.65 -30.55 33.19
CA GLU A 70 -42.70 -31.58 33.32
C GLU A 70 -42.51 -32.68 32.23
N PRO A 71 -43.16 -33.87 32.31
CA PRO A 71 -42.43 -35.07 32.72
C PRO A 71 -42.31 -36.19 31.66
N GLU A 72 -41.46 -37.19 31.94
CA GLU A 72 -41.30 -38.40 31.11
C GLU A 72 -42.55 -39.28 31.07
N PRO A 73 -42.79 -39.96 29.92
CA PRO A 73 -42.75 -41.44 29.97
C PRO A 73 -42.01 -42.11 28.79
N VAL A 74 -41.80 -43.42 28.94
CA VAL A 74 -41.00 -44.34 28.10
C VAL A 74 -41.90 -45.33 27.30
N PRO A 75 -41.37 -46.35 26.58
CA PRO A 75 -40.65 -46.28 25.29
C PRO A 75 -41.24 -47.25 24.22
N GLU A 76 -40.72 -47.26 22.98
CA GLU A 76 -40.94 -48.40 22.06
C GLU A 76 -39.81 -48.59 21.02
N LEU A 77 -39.73 -49.80 20.43
CA LEU A 77 -38.69 -50.28 19.49
C LEU A 77 -39.09 -49.98 18.02
N GLU A 78 -38.37 -50.27 16.92
CA GLU A 78 -37.13 -50.99 16.54
C GLU A 78 -36.67 -50.31 15.19
N LEU A 79 -35.51 -50.48 14.53
CA LEU A 79 -34.80 -51.68 14.06
C LEU A 79 -33.45 -51.27 13.41
N GLU A 80 -32.57 -52.23 13.11
CA GLU A 80 -31.19 -52.06 12.61
C GLU A 80 -31.05 -51.83 11.08
N LEU A 81 -29.90 -51.31 10.61
CA LEU A 81 -28.90 -52.06 9.79
C LEU A 81 -27.72 -51.19 9.28
N ALA A 82 -26.62 -51.84 8.85
CA ALA A 82 -25.27 -51.28 8.76
C ALA A 82 -24.68 -51.09 7.34
N ALA A 83 -23.66 -50.22 7.24
CA ALA A 83 -22.47 -50.26 6.36
C ALA A 83 -21.50 -49.15 6.85
N GLU A 84 -20.27 -49.39 7.32
CA GLU A 84 -19.05 -49.86 6.60
C GLU A 84 -18.70 -48.96 5.39
N SER A 85 -17.50 -48.39 5.23
CA SER A 85 -16.15 -48.55 5.84
C SER A 85 -15.43 -47.17 5.86
N GLU A 86 -14.47 -46.81 6.73
CA GLU A 86 -13.14 -47.40 7.03
C GLU A 86 -12.21 -47.46 5.79
N HIS A 87 -10.90 -47.19 5.80
CA HIS A 87 -9.81 -46.99 6.79
C HIS A 87 -8.81 -45.98 6.11
N HIS A 88 -7.67 -45.42 6.58
CA HIS A 88 -6.78 -45.37 7.76
C HIS A 88 -5.92 -44.04 7.56
N VAL A 89 -5.17 -43.36 8.44
CA VAL A 89 -4.35 -43.67 9.66
C VAL A 89 -3.06 -44.44 9.29
N GLU A 90 -1.82 -44.13 9.69
CA GLU A 90 -1.16 -42.99 10.39
C GLU A 90 0.33 -42.91 9.94
N GLY A 91 1.20 -42.10 10.57
CA GLY A 91 2.67 -42.24 10.41
C GLY A 91 3.53 -41.02 10.78
N GLY A 92 4.03 -40.95 12.01
CA GLY A 92 4.89 -39.85 12.50
C GLY A 92 6.39 -40.13 12.47
N GLY A 93 7.21 -39.07 12.53
CA GLY A 93 8.68 -39.15 12.67
C GLY A 93 9.32 -37.77 12.70
N GLY A 94 10.11 -37.45 13.74
CA GLY A 94 10.65 -36.11 13.97
C GLY A 94 12.03 -35.86 13.37
N GLY A 95 12.30 -34.62 12.97
CA GLY A 95 13.64 -34.16 12.55
C GLY A 95 13.71 -32.63 12.49
N GLY A 96 14.66 -32.03 13.21
CA GLY A 96 14.79 -30.56 13.27
C GLY A 96 15.52 -29.99 12.04
N GLY A 97 14.92 -29.02 11.36
CA GLY A 97 15.55 -28.27 10.27
C GLY A 97 14.82 -26.96 9.97
N ASP A 98 15.53 -25.83 10.01
CA ASP A 98 14.98 -24.49 9.73
C ASP A 98 14.80 -24.26 8.20
N SER A 99 13.86 -25.00 7.62
CA SER A 99 13.47 -24.92 6.21
C SER A 99 12.35 -23.89 6.00
N ARG A 100 12.64 -22.65 6.40
CA ARG A 100 11.78 -21.45 6.32
C ARG A 100 11.04 -21.34 4.97
N SER A 101 9.79 -21.84 4.94
CA SER A 101 8.99 -21.95 3.71
C SER A 101 8.79 -20.59 3.02
N PRO A 102 8.71 -20.56 1.67
CA PRO A 102 8.53 -19.31 0.93
C PRO A 102 7.25 -18.64 1.39
N SER A 103 7.38 -17.46 2.02
CA SER A 103 6.27 -16.85 2.75
C SER A 103 5.12 -16.58 1.80
N LYS A 104 3.95 -17.20 2.04
CA LYS A 104 2.71 -17.01 1.26
C LYS A 104 2.60 -15.55 0.81
N GLU A 105 2.71 -15.35 -0.50
CA GLU A 105 2.50 -14.04 -1.09
C GLU A 105 1.00 -13.77 -0.99
N PHE A 106 0.62 -12.93 -0.02
CA PHE A 106 -0.77 -12.74 0.40
C PHE A 106 -1.60 -12.30 -0.80
N ASP A 107 -2.45 -13.22 -1.28
CA ASP A 107 -3.35 -13.03 -2.41
C ASP A 107 -4.08 -11.69 -2.27
N VAL A 108 -3.96 -10.88 -3.32
CA VAL A 108 -4.57 -9.55 -3.45
C VAL A 108 -6.08 -9.62 -3.21
N ARG A 109 -6.72 -10.74 -3.52
CA ARG A 109 -8.15 -11.02 -3.27
C ARG A 109 -8.51 -11.16 -1.79
N GLN A 110 -7.57 -11.53 -0.93
CA GLN A 110 -7.79 -11.68 0.52
C GLN A 110 -7.43 -10.43 1.33
N ALA A 111 -6.81 -9.42 0.70
CA ALA A 111 -6.33 -8.21 1.37
C ALA A 111 -7.42 -7.49 2.18
N SER A 112 -8.65 -7.39 1.64
CA SER A 112 -9.81 -6.77 2.28
C SER A 112 -10.30 -7.49 3.55
N LYS A 113 -9.96 -8.77 3.70
CA LYS A 113 -10.27 -9.60 4.89
C LYS A 113 -9.20 -9.48 6.00
N LEU A 114 -7.99 -9.04 5.67
CA LEU A 114 -6.91 -8.88 6.64
C LEU A 114 -7.28 -7.87 7.73
N ARG A 115 -6.83 -8.09 8.96
CA ARG A 115 -7.04 -7.18 10.09
C ARG A 115 -5.74 -6.96 10.88
N GLY A 116 -5.74 -5.96 11.76
CA GLY A 116 -4.67 -5.70 12.73
C GLY A 116 -3.24 -5.78 12.18
N ALA A 117 -2.45 -6.71 12.73
CA ALA A 117 -1.05 -6.88 12.38
C ALA A 117 -0.81 -7.36 10.94
N GLU A 118 -1.73 -8.14 10.36
CA GLU A 118 -1.59 -8.67 9.00
C GLU A 118 -1.87 -7.61 7.94
N ALA A 119 -2.95 -6.85 8.10
CA ALA A 119 -3.26 -5.70 7.25
C ALA A 119 -2.09 -4.70 7.24
N ARG A 120 -1.54 -4.40 8.43
CA ARG A 120 -0.32 -3.59 8.58
C ARG A 120 0.87 -4.19 7.81
N LYS A 121 1.15 -5.49 7.95
CA LYS A 121 2.22 -6.19 7.23
C LYS A 121 2.03 -6.21 5.71
N TRP A 122 0.77 -6.20 5.23
CA TRP A 122 0.42 -6.12 3.82
C TRP A 122 0.62 -4.70 3.26
N PHE A 123 0.13 -3.65 3.93
CA PHE A 123 0.37 -2.25 3.52
C PHE A 123 1.86 -1.87 3.54
N ALA A 124 2.64 -2.41 4.48
CA ALA A 124 4.09 -2.19 4.56
C ALA A 124 4.87 -2.66 3.32
N ARG A 125 4.27 -3.52 2.47
CA ARG A 125 4.87 -4.05 1.23
C ARG A 125 4.52 -3.23 -0.03
N GLN A 126 3.67 -2.20 0.07
CA GLN A 126 3.09 -1.52 -1.10
C GLN A 126 3.92 -0.34 -1.61
N LEU A 127 4.69 0.31 -0.73
CA LEU A 127 5.57 1.43 -1.09
C LEU A 127 6.78 0.98 -1.93
N MET A 128 7.08 1.72 -3.00
CA MET A 128 8.30 1.52 -3.78
C MET A 128 9.50 2.13 -3.05
N LEU A 129 10.14 1.32 -2.22
CA LEU A 129 11.22 1.77 -1.34
C LEU A 129 12.55 1.95 -2.10
N PRO A 130 13.18 3.13 -2.06
CA PRO A 130 14.46 3.35 -2.74
C PRO A 130 15.60 2.58 -2.07
N ARG A 131 16.55 2.14 -2.90
CA ARG A 131 17.85 1.58 -2.50
C ARG A 131 18.91 2.69 -2.57
N VAL A 132 19.97 2.57 -1.78
CA VAL A 132 21.17 3.41 -1.93
C VAL A 132 21.82 3.08 -3.28
N ASP A 133 21.89 4.05 -4.19
CA ASP A 133 22.65 3.90 -5.42
C ASP A 133 24.15 3.89 -5.08
N ASP A 134 24.89 3.05 -5.80
CA ASP A 134 26.32 2.75 -5.63
C ASP A 134 27.10 3.14 -6.90
N ARG A 135 26.42 3.80 -7.84
CA ARG A 135 27.01 4.49 -8.99
C ARG A 135 27.72 5.76 -8.54
N ARG A 136 28.93 5.98 -9.07
CA ARG A 136 29.65 7.25 -8.92
C ARG A 136 28.97 8.33 -9.78
N PRO A 137 28.76 9.56 -9.27
CA PRO A 137 28.39 10.70 -10.11
C PRO A 137 29.38 10.86 -11.28
N GLY A 138 28.89 11.20 -12.47
CA GLY A 138 29.73 11.41 -13.65
C GLY A 138 30.20 10.14 -14.38
N SER A 139 29.71 8.93 -14.06
CA SER A 139 29.96 7.76 -14.93
C SER A 139 29.25 7.95 -16.28
N SER A 140 30.01 8.10 -17.37
CA SER A 140 29.58 8.63 -18.68
C SER A 140 28.69 7.72 -19.55
N SER A 141 27.86 6.88 -18.93
CA SER A 141 26.86 6.05 -19.61
C SER A 141 25.46 6.64 -19.41
N SER A 142 25.01 7.45 -20.38
CA SER A 142 23.62 7.88 -20.62
C SER A 142 22.68 7.85 -19.40
N SER A 143 22.63 8.95 -18.65
CA SER A 143 21.87 9.06 -17.41
C SER A 143 20.35 9.22 -17.62
N THR A 144 19.70 8.15 -18.07
CA THR A 144 18.23 8.00 -18.22
C THR A 144 17.50 7.88 -16.88
N GLY A 145 17.87 8.71 -15.91
CA GLY A 145 17.29 8.77 -14.58
C GLY A 145 16.94 10.20 -14.18
N TYR A 146 16.13 10.32 -13.15
CA TYR A 146 15.69 11.58 -12.58
C TYR A 146 16.20 11.74 -11.15
N VAL A 147 16.36 12.99 -10.72
CA VAL A 147 16.76 13.38 -9.36
C VAL A 147 15.77 14.39 -8.79
N SER A 148 15.58 14.38 -7.47
CA SER A 148 14.73 15.33 -6.77
C SER A 148 15.26 15.59 -5.36
N ALA A 149 15.10 16.83 -4.89
CA ALA A 149 15.33 17.19 -3.50
C ALA A 149 14.37 16.39 -2.62
N ARG A 150 14.86 15.63 -1.63
CA ARG A 150 13.97 14.87 -0.74
C ARG A 150 13.55 15.73 0.46
N PRO A 151 12.24 16.04 0.65
CA PRO A 151 11.78 16.78 1.82
C PRO A 151 12.05 16.06 3.14
N ALA A 152 12.22 16.84 4.20
CA ALA A 152 12.22 16.33 5.56
C ALA A 152 10.81 15.81 5.94
N GLY A 153 10.73 14.68 6.65
CA GLY A 153 9.45 14.15 7.13
C GLY A 153 9.27 12.64 7.00
N LYS A 154 8.04 12.19 7.28
CA LYS A 154 7.63 10.79 7.35
C LYS A 154 7.10 10.33 5.98
N ARG A 155 7.83 9.44 5.30
CA ARG A 155 7.35 8.84 4.03
C ARG A 155 6.17 7.90 4.30
N CYS A 156 5.08 8.15 3.59
CA CYS A 156 3.78 7.52 3.77
C CYS A 156 3.07 7.28 2.43
N PHE A 157 2.33 6.18 2.36
CA PHE A 157 1.40 5.87 1.29
C PHE A 157 0.07 6.58 1.58
N VAL A 158 -0.53 7.26 0.60
CA VAL A 158 -1.81 7.95 0.76
C VAL A 158 -2.84 7.35 -0.18
N VAL A 159 -4.03 7.06 0.33
CA VAL A 159 -5.19 6.59 -0.45
C VAL A 159 -6.38 7.50 -0.17
N SER A 160 -7.02 7.99 -1.23
CA SER A 160 -8.32 8.67 -1.17
C SER A 160 -9.40 7.77 -1.78
N ALA A 161 -10.50 7.54 -1.08
CA ALA A 161 -11.66 6.77 -1.55
C ALA A 161 -12.89 7.02 -0.65
N ASP A 162 -14.10 6.92 -1.20
CA ASP A 162 -15.40 7.06 -0.48
C ASP A 162 -15.53 8.30 0.43
N GLY A 163 -14.91 9.40 0.01
CA GLY A 163 -14.95 10.69 0.70
C GLY A 163 -14.07 10.77 1.94
N ILE A 164 -13.08 9.87 2.09
CA ILE A 164 -12.04 9.95 3.11
C ILE A 164 -10.65 9.73 2.51
N THR A 165 -9.64 10.36 3.12
CA THR A 165 -8.23 10.19 2.79
C THR A 165 -7.49 9.57 3.98
N VAL A 166 -6.77 8.48 3.73
CA VAL A 166 -6.01 7.73 4.75
C VAL A 166 -4.54 7.68 4.35
N SER A 167 -3.67 8.21 5.20
CA SER A 167 -2.22 8.07 5.06
C SER A 167 -1.69 6.96 5.96
N ARG A 168 -0.74 6.15 5.45
CA ARG A 168 -0.14 5.01 6.16
C ARG A 168 1.39 5.08 6.08
N LEU A 169 2.07 4.92 7.21
CA LEU A 169 3.53 4.92 7.30
C LEU A 169 4.15 3.70 6.62
N ARG A 170 5.47 3.72 6.38
CA ARG A 170 6.25 2.57 5.85
C ARG A 170 6.05 1.25 6.60
N ASN A 171 5.72 1.28 7.89
CA ASN A 171 5.42 0.08 8.69
C ASN A 171 3.98 -0.44 8.48
N GLY A 172 3.15 0.22 7.66
CA GLY A 172 1.75 -0.06 7.38
C GLY A 172 0.73 0.45 8.39
N SER A 173 1.15 1.11 9.49
CA SER A 173 0.21 1.74 10.43
C SER A 173 -0.37 3.01 9.83
N VAL A 174 -1.61 3.34 10.19
CA VAL A 174 -2.22 4.65 9.87
C VAL A 174 -1.37 5.76 10.48
N LEU A 175 -1.18 6.85 9.73
CA LEU A 175 -0.65 8.12 10.20
C LEU A 175 -1.82 9.06 10.48
N HIS A 176 -2.59 9.42 9.44
CA HIS A 176 -3.76 10.29 9.56
C HIS A 176 -4.96 9.75 8.78
N ARG A 177 -6.16 10.19 9.21
CA ARG A 177 -7.45 10.07 8.54
C ARG A 177 -8.04 11.48 8.42
N PHE A 178 -8.41 11.91 7.22
CA PHE A 178 -8.78 13.30 6.96
C PHE A 178 -9.58 13.45 5.66
N PRO A 179 -10.40 14.50 5.50
CA PRO A 179 -10.91 14.90 4.20
C PRO A 179 -9.82 15.65 3.41
N SER A 180 -9.71 15.40 2.11
CA SER A 180 -8.84 16.15 1.19
C SER A 180 -9.50 16.40 -0.15
N ALA A 181 -9.04 17.43 -0.87
CA ALA A 181 -9.46 17.72 -2.24
C ALA A 181 -8.91 16.72 -3.30
N LEU A 182 -8.23 15.65 -2.88
CA LEU A 182 -7.89 14.55 -3.79
C LEU A 182 -9.17 13.86 -4.29
N PRO A 183 -9.20 13.31 -5.52
CA PRO A 183 -10.39 12.63 -6.03
C PRO A 183 -10.80 11.44 -5.16
N GLY A 184 -12.06 11.43 -4.73
CA GLY A 184 -12.61 10.49 -3.74
C GLY A 184 -12.20 10.76 -2.29
N GLY A 185 -11.50 11.86 -1.99
CA GLY A 185 -10.88 12.15 -0.70
C GLY A 185 -11.73 12.92 0.31
N SER A 186 -12.87 13.47 -0.11
CA SER A 186 -13.82 14.25 0.69
C SER A 186 -15.27 13.96 0.25
N ARG A 187 -16.24 14.21 1.14
CA ARG A 187 -17.68 13.98 0.86
C ARG A 187 -18.35 15.09 0.04
N THR A 188 -17.62 16.12 -0.36
CA THR A 188 -18.10 17.09 -1.35
C THR A 188 -18.28 16.38 -2.69
N ARG A 189 -19.52 16.28 -3.18
CA ARG A 189 -19.84 15.63 -4.45
C ARG A 189 -19.15 16.35 -5.62
N ASP A 190 -18.10 15.72 -6.18
CA ASP A 190 -17.78 15.88 -7.60
C ASP A 190 -19.06 15.52 -8.38
N VAL A 191 -19.78 16.51 -8.91
CA VAL A 191 -21.08 16.31 -9.59
C VAL A 191 -20.94 15.41 -10.84
N SER A 192 -19.73 15.30 -11.37
CA SER A 192 -19.35 14.41 -12.49
C SER A 192 -18.49 13.20 -12.05
N GLY A 193 -18.38 12.95 -10.75
CA GLY A 193 -17.51 11.92 -10.18
C GLY A 193 -18.14 10.52 -10.20
N SER A 194 -17.40 9.53 -10.69
CA SER A 194 -17.78 8.11 -10.51
C SER A 194 -17.72 7.72 -9.04
N ALA A 195 -18.69 6.93 -8.56
CA ALA A 195 -18.68 6.32 -7.23
C ALA A 195 -17.49 5.36 -6.99
N GLN A 196 -16.74 5.01 -8.04
CA GLN A 196 -15.50 4.23 -7.96
C GLN A 196 -14.25 5.08 -8.18
N SER A 197 -14.32 6.40 -7.89
CA SER A 197 -13.16 7.29 -7.93
C SER A 197 -12.30 7.12 -6.66
N TYR A 198 -11.05 6.72 -6.87
CA TYR A 198 -10.03 6.63 -5.83
C TYR A 198 -8.67 7.08 -6.39
N SER A 199 -7.77 7.52 -5.52
CA SER A 199 -6.40 7.91 -5.90
C SER A 199 -5.38 7.34 -4.92
N ILE A 200 -4.16 7.07 -5.40
CA ILE A 200 -3.07 6.44 -4.65
C ILE A 200 -1.76 7.18 -4.92
N LEU A 201 -1.15 7.72 -3.87
CA LEU A 201 0.06 8.55 -3.91
C LEU A 201 1.15 8.01 -2.98
N ASP A 202 2.41 8.23 -3.33
CA ASP A 202 3.57 8.06 -2.43
C ASP A 202 4.10 9.43 -2.02
N CYS A 203 4.00 9.76 -0.73
CA CYS A 203 4.24 11.10 -0.21
C CYS A 203 5.26 11.10 0.95
N ILE A 204 5.86 12.26 1.22
CA ILE A 204 6.45 12.59 2.52
C ILE A 204 5.54 13.60 3.21
N PHE A 205 5.02 13.26 4.39
CA PHE A 205 4.38 14.23 5.25
C PHE A 205 5.46 15.02 6.02
N HIS A 206 5.51 16.32 5.80
CA HIS A 206 6.32 17.24 6.59
C HIS A 206 5.45 17.82 7.71
N GLU A 207 5.97 17.81 8.94
CA GLU A 207 5.13 18.00 10.13
C GLU A 207 4.99 19.46 10.54
N LEU A 208 5.92 20.32 10.11
CA LEU A 208 5.99 21.74 10.50
C LEU A 208 5.04 22.62 9.67
N ASP A 209 4.91 22.35 8.37
CA ASP A 209 3.98 23.03 7.44
C ASP A 209 2.70 22.21 7.16
N GLN A 210 2.59 21.03 7.77
CA GLN A 210 1.50 20.06 7.61
C GLN A 210 1.21 19.66 6.14
N THR A 211 2.23 19.67 5.29
CA THR A 211 2.11 19.40 3.85
C THR A 211 2.51 17.96 3.48
N TYR A 212 1.72 17.31 2.62
CA TYR A 212 2.08 16.07 1.94
C TYR A 212 2.81 16.38 0.64
N TYR A 213 4.13 16.28 0.67
CA TYR A 213 4.97 16.35 -0.52
C TYR A 213 4.85 15.04 -1.32
N VAL A 214 4.17 15.08 -2.45
CA VAL A 214 3.95 13.94 -3.34
C VAL A 214 5.21 13.70 -4.17
N ILE A 215 5.78 12.50 -4.01
CA ILE A 215 6.94 12.04 -4.78
C ILE A 215 6.48 11.33 -6.05
N ASP A 216 5.37 10.59 -5.96
CA ASP A 216 4.92 9.68 -7.01
C ASP A 216 3.40 9.47 -7.01
N MET A 217 2.83 9.26 -8.19
CA MET A 217 1.39 9.01 -8.41
C MET A 217 1.21 7.61 -9.00
N LEU A 218 0.48 6.76 -8.28
CA LEU A 218 0.32 5.34 -8.62
C LEU A 218 -1.10 5.02 -9.11
N CYS A 219 -2.09 5.82 -8.72
CA CYS A 219 -3.43 5.81 -9.28
C CYS A 219 -4.09 7.20 -9.11
N TRP A 220 -4.92 7.59 -10.08
CA TRP A 220 -5.67 8.85 -10.03
C TRP A 220 -7.07 8.65 -10.63
N ARG A 221 -8.13 9.06 -9.93
CA ARG A 221 -9.53 8.88 -10.39
C ARG A 221 -9.85 7.44 -10.88
N GLY A 222 -9.21 6.43 -10.27
CA GLY A 222 -9.36 5.01 -10.62
C GLY A 222 -8.53 4.50 -11.80
N TYR A 223 -7.77 5.37 -12.50
CA TYR A 223 -6.80 5.00 -13.53
C TYR A 223 -5.50 4.52 -12.88
N SER A 224 -5.08 3.27 -13.15
CA SER A 224 -3.77 2.75 -12.73
C SER A 224 -2.65 3.48 -13.47
N LEU A 225 -1.60 3.85 -12.76
CA LEU A 225 -0.35 4.35 -13.34
C LEU A 225 0.84 3.42 -13.09
N TYR A 226 0.63 2.24 -12.48
CA TYR A 226 1.73 1.31 -12.15
C TYR A 226 2.51 0.80 -13.37
N ASP A 227 1.92 0.83 -14.56
CA ASP A 227 2.52 0.38 -15.83
C ASP A 227 3.13 1.51 -16.65
N CYS A 228 2.96 2.76 -16.20
CA CYS A 228 3.48 3.95 -16.89
C CYS A 228 4.96 4.21 -16.55
N THR A 229 5.67 4.90 -17.44
CA THR A 229 7.04 5.35 -17.17
C THR A 229 7.07 6.33 -15.99
N ALA A 230 8.22 6.45 -15.32
CA ALA A 230 8.38 7.42 -14.24
C ALA A 230 8.09 8.86 -14.70
N GLU A 231 8.62 9.21 -15.88
CA GLU A 231 8.40 10.47 -16.60
C GLU A 231 6.92 10.83 -16.74
N PHE A 232 6.10 9.94 -17.33
CA PHE A 232 4.67 10.18 -17.51
C PHE A 232 3.96 10.45 -16.18
N ARG A 233 4.34 9.72 -15.12
CA ARG A 233 3.73 9.87 -13.80
C ARG A 233 4.12 11.18 -13.12
N PHE A 234 5.34 11.68 -13.33
CA PHE A 234 5.75 13.01 -12.85
C PHE A 234 5.03 14.14 -13.60
N PHE A 235 4.94 14.04 -14.93
CA PHE A 235 4.16 14.97 -15.77
C PHE A 235 2.68 15.01 -15.37
N TRP A 236 2.07 13.83 -15.23
CA TRP A 236 0.66 13.69 -14.86
C TRP A 236 0.38 14.15 -13.43
N LEU A 237 1.31 13.88 -12.49
CA LEU A 237 1.27 14.40 -11.12
C LEU A 237 1.22 15.94 -11.10
N ASN A 238 2.16 16.59 -11.77
CA ASN A 238 2.25 18.05 -11.77
C ASN A 238 0.99 18.70 -12.37
N SER A 239 0.46 18.13 -13.45
CA SER A 239 -0.76 18.62 -14.09
C SER A 239 -2.00 18.39 -13.21
N LYS A 240 -2.20 17.15 -12.75
CA LYS A 240 -3.46 16.73 -12.11
C LYS A 240 -3.57 17.11 -10.63
N LEU A 241 -2.45 17.31 -9.92
CA LEU A 241 -2.51 17.80 -8.55
C LEU A 241 -2.99 19.25 -8.49
N VAL A 242 -2.53 20.11 -9.40
CA VAL A 242 -2.98 21.51 -9.52
C VAL A 242 -4.46 21.57 -9.90
N GLU A 243 -4.91 20.77 -10.89
CA GLU A 243 -6.33 20.64 -11.27
C GLU A 243 -7.27 20.19 -10.12
N SER A 244 -6.75 19.68 -9.00
CA SER A 244 -7.57 19.15 -7.90
C SER A 244 -7.86 20.15 -6.77
N GLY A 245 -7.20 21.30 -6.73
CA GLY A 245 -7.25 22.20 -5.56
C GLY A 245 -6.56 21.64 -4.31
N ALA A 246 -5.95 20.44 -4.35
CA ALA A 246 -5.22 19.89 -3.21
C ALA A 246 -3.98 20.71 -2.81
N CYS A 247 -3.52 21.60 -3.70
CA CYS A 247 -2.46 22.59 -3.44
C CYS A 247 -2.93 23.79 -2.59
N ASP A 248 -4.22 24.02 -2.48
CA ASP A 248 -4.80 25.21 -1.85
C ASP A 248 -4.57 25.23 -0.31
N PRO A 249 -4.77 26.38 0.36
CA PRO A 249 -4.79 26.44 1.82
C PRO A 249 -5.83 25.48 2.42
N PRO A 250 -5.60 24.95 3.64
CA PRO A 250 -6.56 24.06 4.30
C PRO A 250 -7.97 24.68 4.45
N SER A 251 -8.99 23.84 4.25
CA SER A 251 -10.41 24.21 4.37
C SER A 251 -11.19 23.10 5.10
N GLN A 252 -12.48 23.33 5.35
CA GLN A 252 -13.34 22.36 6.07
C GLN A 252 -13.33 20.94 5.45
N ASN A 253 -13.17 20.85 4.13
CA ASN A 253 -13.15 19.59 3.38
C ASN A 253 -11.73 19.19 2.91
N HIS A 254 -10.70 19.93 3.34
CA HIS A 254 -9.32 19.75 2.90
C HIS A 254 -8.35 20.07 4.03
N ARG A 255 -8.00 19.07 4.86
CA ARG A 255 -7.25 19.31 6.11
C ARG A 255 -5.77 19.64 5.89
N TYR A 256 -5.15 19.07 4.87
CA TYR A 256 -3.70 19.10 4.68
C TYR A 256 -3.36 19.39 3.23
N ARG A 257 -2.49 20.37 2.99
CA ARG A 257 -2.01 20.71 1.64
C ARG A 257 -1.23 19.53 1.04
N PHE A 258 -1.35 19.37 -0.27
CA PHE A 258 -0.47 18.53 -1.08
C PHE A 258 0.40 19.42 -1.97
N SER A 259 1.62 18.97 -2.27
CA SER A 259 2.53 19.67 -3.18
C SER A 259 3.37 18.64 -3.92
N ALA A 260 3.60 18.80 -5.23
CA ALA A 260 4.48 17.90 -5.97
C ALA A 260 5.95 18.26 -5.68
N VAL A 261 6.80 17.25 -5.47
CA VAL A 261 8.25 17.46 -5.34
C VAL A 261 8.84 17.75 -6.73
N PRO A 262 9.62 18.82 -6.92
CA PRO A 262 10.32 19.09 -8.18
C PRO A 262 11.24 17.94 -8.60
N VAL A 263 11.21 17.59 -9.89
CA VAL A 263 11.99 16.49 -10.48
C VAL A 263 12.79 17.02 -11.66
N TYR A 264 14.08 16.71 -11.68
CA TYR A 264 15.06 17.16 -12.66
C TYR A 264 15.74 15.96 -13.31
N ASN A 265 16.42 16.17 -14.44
CA ASN A 265 17.25 15.14 -15.07
C ASN A 265 18.47 14.80 -14.19
N CYS A 266 18.97 13.56 -14.27
CA CYS A 266 20.21 13.15 -13.59
C CYS A 266 21.45 13.56 -14.41
N ASP A 267 21.58 14.85 -14.66
CA ASP A 267 22.77 15.52 -15.19
C ASP A 267 23.33 16.50 -14.15
N GLU A 268 24.46 17.14 -14.46
CA GLU A 268 25.14 18.05 -13.52
C GLU A 268 24.28 19.28 -13.14
N ASN A 269 23.50 19.81 -14.10
CA ASN A 269 22.61 20.95 -13.87
C ASN A 269 21.40 20.56 -13.02
N GLY A 270 20.79 19.40 -13.29
CA GLY A 270 19.67 18.88 -12.51
C GLY A 270 20.08 18.45 -11.09
N LEU A 271 21.29 17.91 -10.93
CA LEU A 271 21.90 17.65 -9.61
C LEU A 271 22.14 18.96 -8.84
N HIS A 272 22.63 20.01 -9.51
CA HIS A 272 22.83 21.33 -8.91
C HIS A 272 21.49 21.97 -8.50
N ALA A 273 20.50 22.02 -9.40
CA ALA A 273 19.18 22.58 -9.13
C ALA A 273 18.45 21.87 -7.97
N ALA A 274 18.50 20.53 -7.94
CA ALA A 274 17.97 19.73 -6.84
C ALA A 274 18.74 19.90 -5.51
N TYR A 275 19.99 20.37 -5.55
CA TYR A 275 20.77 20.71 -4.35
C TYR A 275 20.49 22.13 -3.85
N THR A 276 20.36 23.11 -4.75
CA THR A 276 20.06 24.51 -4.39
C THR A 276 18.58 24.78 -4.10
N GLY A 277 17.68 23.91 -4.57
CA GLY A 277 16.22 24.13 -4.47
C GLY A 277 15.71 25.21 -5.42
N ALA A 278 16.23 25.23 -6.65
CA ALA A 278 15.92 26.20 -7.70
C ALA A 278 14.91 25.66 -8.73
#